data_AF-A0A933IYZ5-F1
#
_entry.id   AF-A0A933IYZ5-F1
#
_cell.length_a   1.000
_cell.length_b   1.000
_cell.length_c   1.000
_cell.angle_alpha   90.00
_cell.angle_beta   90.00
_cell.angle_gamma   90.00
#
_symmetry.space_group_name_H-M   'P 1'
#
loop_
_entity.id
_entity.type
_entity.pdbx_description
1 polymer ?
#
loop_
_entity_poly.entity_id
_entity_poly.type
_entity_poly.pdbx_seq_one_letter_code
_entity_poly.pdbx_strand_id
1 'polypeptide(L)' 'MMEQIRQQIRMIEDSATQLKTLAQDNPAIRKNAEIILAFVYLLKFITPETIQEEN' A
#
# COMPACT_ATOMS: atom_id res chain seq x y z
N MET A 1 11.59 -7.92 -11.89
CA MET A 1 11.55 -8.30 -10.46
C MET A 1 11.13 -7.14 -9.58
N MET A 2 11.89 -6.05 -9.47
CA MET A 2 11.48 -4.88 -8.67
C MET A 2 10.14 -4.29 -9.09
N GLU A 3 9.86 -4.25 -10.41
CA GLU A 3 8.55 -3.79 -10.89
C GLU A 3 7.39 -4.69 -10.45
N GLN A 4 7.59 -6.00 -10.41
CA GLN A 4 6.58 -6.93 -9.90
C GLN A 4 6.35 -6.73 -8.40
N ILE A 5 7.41 -6.48 -7.63
CA ILE A 5 7.32 -6.14 -6.20
C ILE A 5 6.52 -4.85 -6.01
N ARG A 6 6.83 -3.79 -6.77
CA ARG A 6 6.08 -2.53 -6.74
C ARG A 6 4.61 -2.73 -7.09
N GLN A 7 4.31 -3.58 -8.08
CA GLN A 7 2.94 -3.93 -8.42
C GLN A 7 2.21 -4.63 -7.26
N GLN A 8 2.86 -5.56 -6.56
CA GLN A 8 2.27 -6.20 -5.38
C GLN A 8 2.02 -5.19 -4.26
N ILE A 9 2.95 -4.25 -4.02
CA ILE A 9 2.78 -3.17 -3.04
C ILE A 9 1.56 -2.31 -3.37
N ARG A 10 1.37 -1.93 -4.64
CA ARG A 10 0.18 -1.19 -5.10
C ARG A 10 -1.12 -1.96 -4.85
N MET A 11 -1.15 -3.26 -5.16
CA MET A 11 -2.33 -4.10 -4.92
C MET A 11 -2.70 -4.19 -3.42
N ILE A 12 -1.69 -4.27 -2.54
CA ILE A 12 -1.91 -4.26 -1.08
C ILE A 12 -2.47 -2.91 -0.63
N GLU A 13 -1.95 -1.80 -1.17
CA GLU A 13 -2.45 -0.45 -0.90
C GLU A 13 -3.93 -0.29 -1.27
N ASP A 14 -4.29 -0.71 -2.49
CA ASP A 14 -5.66 -0.65 -3.00
C ASP A 14 -6.60 -1.50 -2.14
N SER A 15 -6.19 -2.73 -1.82
CA SER A 15 -6.98 -3.66 -1.00
C SER A 15 -7.19 -3.13 0.42
N ALA A 16 -6.15 -2.57 1.04
CA ALA A 16 -6.25 -2.00 2.38
C ALA A 16 -7.12 -0.74 2.41
N THR A 17 -7.03 0.11 1.37
CA THR A 17 -7.89 1.28 1.21
C THR A 17 -9.36 0.90 1.05
N GLN A 18 -9.65 -0.13 0.25
CA GLN A 18 -10.99 -0.68 0.09
C GLN A 18 -11.51 -1.27 1.40
N LEU A 19 -10.72 -2.08 2.12
CA LEU A 19 -11.09 -2.63 3.43
C LEU A 19 -11.42 -1.53 4.44
N LYS A 20 -10.59 -0.48 4.52
CA LYS A 20 -10.84 0.67 5.39
C LYS A 20 -12.17 1.35 5.06
N THR A 21 -12.51 1.47 3.78
CA THR A 21 -13.73 2.12 3.27
C THR A 21 -14.97 1.25 3.48
N LEU A 22 -14.88 -0.06 3.30
CA LEU A 22 -16.00 -0.99 3.45
C LEU A 22 -16.30 -1.30 4.92
N ALA A 23 -15.30 -1.22 5.80
CA ALA A 23 -15.41 -1.58 7.21
C ALA A 23 -15.72 -0.38 8.14
N GLN A 24 -16.49 0.61 7.69
CA GLN A 24 -16.79 1.80 8.51
C GLN A 24 -17.40 1.43 9.87
N ASP A 25 -18.27 0.43 9.88
CA ASP A 25 -18.99 -0.06 11.07
C ASP A 25 -18.23 -1.18 11.82
N ASN A 26 -17.03 -1.55 11.37
CA ASN A 26 -16.18 -2.53 12.05
C ASN A 26 -14.83 -1.89 12.43
N PRO A 27 -14.72 -1.31 13.65
CA PRO A 27 -13.51 -0.62 14.10
C PRO A 27 -12.25 -1.48 14.08
N ALA A 28 -12.38 -2.78 14.34
CA ALA A 28 -11.25 -3.70 14.34
C ALA A 28 -10.69 -3.90 12.93
N ILE A 29 -11.55 -4.13 11.93
CA ILE A 29 -11.10 -4.25 10.53
C ILE A 29 -10.53 -2.92 10.04
N ARG A 30 -11.19 -1.79 10.34
CA ARG A 30 -10.69 -0.46 9.98
C ARG A 30 -9.30 -0.20 10.55
N LYS A 31 -9.06 -0.54 11.82
CA LYS A 31 -7.75 -0.36 12.45
C LYS A 31 -6.67 -1.23 11.82
N ASN A 32 -6.99 -2.48 11.48
CA ASN A 32 -6.06 -3.36 10.78
C ASN A 32 -5.74 -2.85 9.37
N ALA A 33 -6.73 -2.32 8.64
CA ALA A 33 -6.51 -1.70 7.34
C ALA A 33 -5.56 -0.49 7.42
N GLU A 34 -5.68 0.34 8.46
CA GLU A 34 -4.74 1.45 8.72
C GLU A 34 -3.32 0.97 9.00
N ILE A 35 -3.16 -0.11 9.78
CA ILE A 35 -1.84 -0.70 10.06
C ILE A 35 -1.19 -1.20 8.76
N ILE A 36 -1.96 -1.89 7.91
CA ILE A 36 -1.47 -2.35 6.60
C ILE A 36 -1.03 -1.16 5.75
N LEU A 37 -1.80 -0.07 5.71
CA LEU A 37 -1.42 1.14 4.97
C LEU A 37 -0.12 1.77 5.51
N ALA A 38 0.12 1.72 6.82
CA ALA A 38 1.39 2.18 7.39
C ALA A 38 2.57 1.31 6.92
N PHE A 39 2.40 -0.02 6.84
CA PHE A 39 3.42 -0.90 6.28
C PHE A 39 3.63 -0.67 4.78
N VAL A 40 2.56 -0.47 4.01
CA VAL A 40 2.64 -0.10 2.58
C VAL A 40 3.46 1.17 2.38
N TYR A 41 3.27 2.19 3.21
CA TYR A 41 4.08 3.41 3.17
C TYR A 41 5.57 3.11 3.32
N LEU A 42 5.95 2.28 4.29
CA LEU A 42 7.35 1.86 4.49
C LEU A 42 7.88 1.08 3.28
N LEU A 43 7.08 0.18 2.72
CA LEU A 43 7.45 -0.59 1.53
C LEU A 43 7.69 0.32 0.33
N LYS A 44 6.79 1.26 0.04
CA LYS A 44 6.96 2.25 -1.03
C LYS A 44 8.22 3.08 -0.85
N PHE A 45 8.55 3.45 0.39
CA PHE A 45 9.76 4.20 0.72
C PHE A 45 11.05 3.41 0.39
N ILE A 46 11.11 2.11 0.72
CA ILE A 46 12.28 1.27 0.42
C ILE A 46 12.28 0.71 -1.01
N THR A 47 11.19 0.88 -1.76
CA THR A 47 11.08 0.50 -3.18
C THR A 47 10.70 1.71 -4.05
N PRO A 48 11.53 2.76 -4.11
CA PRO A 48 11.20 3.95 -4.87
C PRO A 48 10.99 3.60 -6.35
N GLU A 49 10.17 4.40 -7.03
CA GLU A 49 10.15 4.39 -8.48
C GLU A 49 11.52 4.86 -8.97
N THR A 50 12.13 4.10 -9.87
CA THR A 50 13.35 4.52 -10.53
C THR A 50 12.99 5.75 -11.35
N ILE A 51 13.38 6.93 -10.88
CA ILE A 51 13.37 8.16 -11.66
C ILE A 51 14.22 7.86 -12.88
N GLN A 52 13.62 7.79 -14.06
CA GLN A 52 14.38 7.92 -15.29
C GLN A 52 14.95 9.33 -15.24
N GLU A 53 16.26 9.46 -15.02
CA GLU A 53 16.94 10.72 -15.27
C GLU A 53 16.63 11.11 -16.73
N GLU A 54 15.81 12.15 -16.89
CA GLU A 54 15.59 12.81 -18.17
C GLU A 54 16.96 13.35 -18.61
N ASN A 55 17.59 12.66 -19.55
CA ASN A 55 18.73 13.16 -20.32
C ASN A 55 18.23 14.08 -21.44
#